data_AF-K3ZXR2-F1
#
_entry.id   AF-K3ZXR2-F1
#
_cell.length_a   1.000
_cell.length_b   1.000
_cell.length_c   1.000
_cell.angle_alpha   90.00
_cell.angle_beta   90.00
_cell.angle_gamma   90.00
#
_symmetry.space_group_name_H-M   'P 1'
#
loop_
_entity.id
_entity.type
_entity.pdbx_description
1 polymer ?
#
loop_
_entity_poly.entity_id
_entity_poly.type
_entity_poly.pdbx_seq_one_letter_code
_entity_poly.pdbx_strand_id
1 'polypeptide(L)'
;MSDSEEHHFESKADAGASKTYPQQAGTIRKNGFIVIKGRPCKVVEVSTSKTGKHGHAKCHFVAIDIFNGKKLEDIVPSSHNCDVPHVNRTEYQLIDISEDGFVSLLTSDGNTKDDLRLPTDETLLGQIVQKCLLHLIRSRKDLMGERILW
;
A
#
# COMPACT_ATOMS: atom_id res chain seq x y z
N MET A 1 28.04 -38.63 25.46
CA MET A 1 28.83 -38.06 24.35
C MET A 1 27.87 -37.98 23.17
N SER A 2 27.20 -36.84 23.01
CA SER A 2 27.38 -35.85 21.91
C SER A 2 27.19 -36.51 20.55
N ASP A 3 26.24 -36.12 19.70
CA ASP A 3 25.94 -34.75 19.30
C ASP A 3 24.55 -34.69 18.62
N SER A 4 23.72 -33.72 18.99
CA SER A 4 22.45 -33.44 18.30
C SER A 4 22.65 -32.15 17.50
N GLU A 5 23.01 -32.29 16.22
CA GLU A 5 23.08 -31.16 15.29
C GLU A 5 21.66 -30.68 14.95
N GLU A 6 21.16 -29.73 15.73
CA GLU A 6 20.03 -28.88 15.36
C GLU A 6 20.44 -28.03 14.15
N HIS A 7 20.07 -28.48 12.95
CA HIS A 7 20.11 -27.65 11.76
C HIS A 7 19.09 -26.51 11.88
N HIS A 8 19.54 -25.39 12.43
CA HIS A 8 18.88 -24.09 12.31
C HIS A 8 18.85 -23.70 10.82
N PHE A 9 17.80 -24.10 10.12
CA PHE A 9 17.54 -23.67 8.76
C PHE A 9 17.11 -22.19 8.84
N GLU A 10 18.05 -21.28 8.64
CA GLU A 10 17.77 -19.85 8.50
C GLU A 10 16.69 -19.68 7.42
N SER A 11 15.50 -19.32 7.88
CA SER A 11 14.33 -19.13 7.05
C SER A 11 14.55 -17.94 6.11
N LYS A 12 14.51 -18.25 4.80
CA LYS A 12 14.33 -17.34 3.66
C LYS A 12 15.37 -16.23 3.54
N ALA A 13 16.40 -16.52 2.74
CA ALA A 13 17.09 -15.51 1.97
C ALA A 13 16.07 -14.62 1.24
N ASP A 14 15.96 -13.35 1.65
CA ASP A 14 15.22 -12.33 0.94
C ASP A 14 15.99 -12.07 -0.37
N ALA A 15 15.67 -12.87 -1.40
CA ALA A 15 16.19 -12.68 -2.74
C ALA A 15 15.78 -11.27 -3.16
N GLY A 16 16.73 -10.33 -3.09
CA GLY A 16 16.55 -8.89 -3.16
C GLY A 16 15.81 -8.40 -4.41
N ALA A 17 14.50 -8.60 -4.43
CA ALA A 17 13.61 -8.02 -5.41
C ALA A 17 13.60 -6.51 -5.19
N SER A 18 13.87 -5.76 -6.25
CA SER A 18 13.79 -4.30 -6.19
C SER A 18 12.39 -3.87 -5.74
N LYS A 19 12.31 -2.94 -4.79
CA LYS A 19 11.04 -2.37 -4.29
C LYS A 19 10.34 -1.49 -5.34
N THR A 20 11.08 -1.11 -6.39
CA THR A 20 10.63 -0.24 -7.47
C THR A 20 11.04 -0.80 -8.83
N TYR A 21 10.35 -0.38 -9.88
CA TYR A 21 10.74 -0.59 -11.26
C TYR A 21 10.81 0.76 -12.00
N PRO A 22 11.70 0.90 -13.00
CA PRO A 22 11.79 2.12 -13.79
C PRO A 22 10.62 2.22 -14.77
N GLN A 23 10.01 3.40 -14.87
CA GLN A 23 9.00 3.72 -15.87
C GLN A 23 9.21 5.14 -16.41
N GLN A 24 9.08 5.31 -17.73
CA GLN A 24 9.25 6.62 -18.36
C GLN A 24 8.19 7.62 -17.87
N ALA A 25 8.62 8.80 -17.43
CA ALA A 25 7.78 9.85 -16.87
C ALA A 25 6.57 10.20 -17.76
N GLY A 26 6.79 10.32 -19.08
CA GLY A 26 5.73 10.61 -20.04
C GLY A 26 4.63 9.55 -20.16
N THR A 27 4.81 8.36 -19.56
CA THR A 27 3.81 7.27 -19.54
C THR A 27 3.01 7.20 -18.25
N ILE A 28 3.46 7.87 -17.18
CA ILE A 28 2.76 7.93 -15.91
C ILE A 28 1.47 8.76 -16.08
N ARG A 29 0.37 8.27 -15.50
CA ARG A 29 -0.97 8.88 -15.61
C ARG A 29 -1.53 9.16 -14.23
N LYS A 30 -2.60 9.97 -14.18
CA LYS A 30 -3.41 10.17 -12.97
C LYS A 30 -3.84 8.81 -12.39
N ASN A 31 -3.84 8.70 -11.07
CA ASN A 31 -4.03 7.48 -10.29
C ASN A 31 -2.90 6.43 -10.39
N GLY A 32 -1.84 6.69 -11.17
CA GLY A 32 -0.62 5.90 -11.14
C GLY A 32 0.20 6.12 -9.87
N PHE A 33 1.32 5.42 -9.76
CA PHE A 33 2.26 5.56 -8.64
C PHE A 33 3.61 6.08 -9.12
N ILE A 34 4.30 6.80 -8.25
CA ILE A 34 5.65 7.32 -8.49
C ILE A 34 6.35 7.49 -7.16
N VAL A 35 7.68 7.30 -7.12
CA VAL A 35 8.49 7.63 -5.96
C VAL A 35 8.99 9.07 -6.09
N ILE A 36 8.64 9.92 -5.14
CA ILE A 36 9.14 11.30 -5.05
C ILE A 36 9.94 11.44 -3.75
N LYS A 37 11.22 11.82 -3.87
CA LYS A 37 12.13 11.97 -2.72
C LYS A 37 12.17 10.73 -1.81
N GLY A 38 12.23 9.54 -2.43
CA GLY A 38 12.24 8.26 -1.71
C GLY A 38 10.91 7.83 -1.09
N ARG A 39 9.81 8.56 -1.33
CA ARG A 39 8.48 8.23 -0.79
C ARG A 39 7.53 7.77 -1.88
N PRO A 40 6.86 6.61 -1.72
CA PRO A 40 5.87 6.14 -2.69
C PRO A 40 4.61 7.01 -2.61
N CYS A 41 4.23 7.58 -3.75
CA CYS A 41 3.12 8.50 -3.86
C CYS A 41 2.13 8.04 -4.93
N LYS A 42 0.85 8.31 -4.72
CA LYS A 42 -0.21 8.18 -5.72
C LYS A 42 -0.38 9.51 -6.45
N VAL A 43 -0.27 9.48 -7.78
CA VAL A 43 -0.40 10.66 -8.63
C VAL A 43 -1.86 11.12 -8.68
N VAL A 44 -2.11 12.36 -8.28
CA VAL A 44 -3.44 13.00 -8.32
C VAL A 44 -3.62 13.91 -9.54
N GLU A 45 -2.52 14.45 -10.06
CA GLU A 45 -2.51 15.33 -11.23
C GLU A 45 -1.20 15.16 -12.02
N VAL A 46 -1.30 15.23 -13.35
CA VAL A 46 -0.17 15.26 -14.26
C VAL A 46 -0.41 16.37 -15.27
N SER A 47 0.51 17.32 -15.36
CA SER A 47 0.52 18.32 -16.43
C SER A 47 1.79 18.17 -17.26
N THR A 48 1.67 18.31 -18.58
CA THR A 48 2.81 18.20 -19.50
C THR A 48 2.98 19.51 -20.24
N SER A 49 4.17 20.11 -20.14
CA SER A 49 4.50 21.38 -20.80
C SER A 49 5.66 21.20 -21.77
N LYS A 50 5.64 21.92 -22.90
CA LYS A 50 6.79 21.98 -23.84
C LYS A 50 7.57 23.26 -23.58
N THR A 51 8.89 23.17 -23.42
CA THR A 51 9.75 24.36 -23.28
C THR A 51 10.12 24.92 -24.66
N GLY A 52 9.16 25.53 -25.36
CA GLY A 52 9.36 26.16 -26.68
C GLY A 52 9.19 25.23 -27.89
N LYS A 53 9.55 25.71 -29.09
CA LYS A 53 9.30 25.06 -30.39
C LYS A 53 10.00 23.70 -30.54
N HIS A 54 11.22 23.57 -30.02
CA HIS A 54 12.04 22.35 -30.09
C HIS A 54 12.33 21.74 -28.71
N GLY A 55 11.66 22.24 -27.66
CA GLY A 55 11.92 21.79 -26.30
C GLY A 55 11.34 20.41 -26.02
N HIS A 56 12.06 19.63 -25.21
CA HIS A 56 11.52 18.39 -24.64
C HIS A 56 10.33 18.71 -23.73
N ALA A 57 9.34 17.83 -23.74
CA ALA A 57 8.21 17.95 -22.84
C ALA A 57 8.66 17.65 -21.40
N LYS A 58 8.17 18.42 -20.43
CA LYS A 58 8.36 18.24 -18.99
C LYS A 58 7.03 17.83 -18.37
N CYS A 59 7.05 16.78 -17.57
CA CYS A 59 5.92 16.32 -16.79
C CYS A 59 6.01 16.92 -15.38
N HIS A 60 4.99 17.66 -14.97
CA HIS A 60 4.81 18.14 -13.62
C HIS A 60 3.79 17.23 -12.93
N PHE A 61 4.25 16.53 -11.89
CA PHE A 61 3.45 15.61 -11.11
C PHE A 61 3.03 16.27 -9.81
N VAL A 62 1.75 16.14 -9.48
CA VAL A 62 1.25 16.33 -8.12
C VAL A 62 0.81 14.96 -7.62
N ALA A 63 1.38 14.53 -6.50
CA ALA A 63 1.12 13.23 -5.91
C ALA A 63 0.88 13.34 -4.40
N ILE A 64 0.22 12.34 -3.83
CA ILE A 64 -0.04 12.22 -2.40
C ILE A 64 0.68 10.98 -1.90
N ASP A 65 1.50 11.15 -0.88
CA ASP A 65 2.17 10.05 -0.18
C ASP A 65 1.11 9.06 0.36
N ILE A 66 1.29 7.78 0.06
CA ILE A 66 0.29 6.75 0.38
C ILE A 66 0.21 6.40 1.87
N PHE A 67 1.22 6.78 2.66
CA PHE A 67 1.30 6.45 4.08
C PHE A 67 0.92 7.62 4.99
N ASN A 68 1.33 8.83 4.64
CA ASN A 68 1.10 10.01 5.50
C ASN A 68 0.16 11.06 4.89
N GLY A 69 -0.35 10.84 3.67
CA GLY A 69 -1.29 11.75 3.01
C GLY A 69 -0.70 13.11 2.61
N LYS A 70 0.61 13.33 2.75
CA LYS A 70 1.23 14.62 2.39
C LYS A 70 1.33 14.75 0.87
N LYS A 71 0.94 15.93 0.39
CA LYS A 71 1.08 16.30 -1.01
C LYS A 71 2.55 16.59 -1.33
N LEU A 72 3.04 16.01 -2.41
CA LEU A 72 4.39 16.18 -2.96
C LEU A 72 4.31 16.50 -4.45
N GLU A 73 5.25 17.30 -4.93
CA GLU A 73 5.31 17.74 -6.33
C GLU A 73 6.71 17.51 -6.89
N ASP A 74 6.79 17.15 -8.17
CA ASP A 74 8.05 16.95 -8.88
C ASP A 74 7.92 17.28 -10.38
N ILE A 75 9.02 17.72 -10.99
CA ILE A 75 9.10 18.02 -12.43
C ILE A 75 10.19 17.17 -13.04
N VAL A 76 9.79 16.27 -13.93
CA VAL A 76 10.70 15.34 -14.59
C VAL A 76 10.56 15.48 -16.11
N PRO A 77 11.65 15.50 -16.89
CA PRO A 77 11.55 15.47 -18.34
C PRO A 77 10.82 14.18 -18.79
N SER A 78 9.91 14.30 -19.75
CA SER A 78 9.05 13.19 -20.20
C SER A 78 9.79 11.96 -20.71
N SER A 79 11.06 12.10 -21.13
CA SER A 79 11.92 11.01 -21.59
C SER A 79 12.71 10.32 -20.47
N HIS A 80 12.77 10.90 -19.26
CA HIS A 80 13.50 10.29 -18.15
C HIS A 80 12.67 9.20 -17.49
N ASN A 81 13.37 8.20 -16.95
CA ASN A 81 12.75 7.19 -16.11
C ASN A 81 12.54 7.73 -14.70
N CYS A 82 11.39 7.38 -14.11
CA CYS A 82 11.06 7.55 -12.72
C CYS A 82 10.96 6.18 -12.05
N ASP A 83 11.25 6.12 -10.76
CA ASP A 83 10.98 4.94 -9.96
C ASP A 83 9.48 4.83 -9.67
N VAL A 84 8.92 3.66 -9.93
CA VAL A 84 7.53 3.33 -9.62
C VAL A 84 7.52 2.20 -8.60
N PRO A 85 6.83 2.35 -7.46
CA PRO A 85 6.79 1.31 -6.44
C PRO A 85 5.91 0.14 -6.88
N HIS A 86 6.27 -1.07 -6.47
CA HIS A 86 5.35 -2.20 -6.51
C HIS A 86 4.30 -2.03 -5.41
N VAL A 87 3.03 -1.81 -5.81
CA VAL A 87 1.91 -1.63 -4.87
C VAL A 87 0.98 -2.83 -4.99
N ASN A 88 1.00 -3.69 -3.99
CA ASN A 88 0.10 -4.84 -3.88
C ASN A 88 -0.93 -4.59 -2.78
N ARG A 89 -2.21 -4.78 -3.12
CA ARG A 89 -3.30 -4.77 -2.14
C ARG A 89 -3.66 -6.21 -1.81
N THR A 90 -3.50 -6.58 -0.54
CA THR A 90 -3.95 -7.87 0.00
C THR A 90 -5.07 -7.60 0.97
N GLU A 91 -6.14 -8.39 0.89
CA GLU A 91 -7.28 -8.29 1.79
C GLU A 91 -7.10 -9.29 2.93
N TYR A 92 -7.31 -8.82 4.16
CA TYR A 92 -7.22 -9.63 5.36
C TYR A 92 -8.50 -9.47 6.17
N GLN A 93 -8.91 -10.52 6.87
CA GLN A 93 -10.01 -10.43 7.82
C GLN A 93 -9.44 -10.10 9.21
N LEU A 94 -9.95 -9.03 9.82
CA LEU A 94 -9.59 -8.68 11.19
C LEU A 94 -10.22 -9.70 12.15
N ILE A 95 -9.39 -10.31 12.99
CA ILE A 95 -9.82 -11.23 14.06
C ILE A 95 -9.91 -10.44 15.37
N ASP A 96 -8.82 -9.79 15.76
CA ASP A 96 -8.70 -9.12 17.04
C ASP A 96 -7.76 -7.91 16.98
N ILE A 97 -7.90 -7.02 17.97
CA ILE A 97 -7.02 -5.87 18.21
C ILE A 97 -6.54 -5.96 19.66
N SER A 98 -5.24 -6.19 19.82
CA SER A 98 -4.60 -6.25 21.13
C SER A 98 -4.57 -4.87 21.81
N GLU A 99 -4.53 -4.86 23.14
CA GLU A 99 -4.48 -3.62 23.95
C GLU A 99 -3.24 -2.75 23.67
N ASP A 100 -2.15 -3.37 23.21
CA ASP A 100 -0.90 -2.72 22.82
C ASP A 100 -0.90 -2.20 21.36
N GLY A 101 -2.04 -2.32 20.66
CA GLY A 101 -2.30 -1.75 19.34
C GLY A 101 -1.85 -2.60 18.15
N PHE A 102 -1.44 -3.85 18.37
CA PHE A 102 -1.25 -4.82 17.29
C PHE A 102 -2.59 -5.41 16.82
N VAL A 103 -2.66 -5.75 15.53
CA VAL A 103 -3.84 -6.35 14.92
C VAL A 103 -3.56 -7.79 14.54
N SER A 104 -4.50 -8.68 14.89
CA SER A 104 -4.50 -10.06 14.44
C SER A 104 -5.35 -10.22 13.19
N LEU A 105 -4.71 -10.60 12.09
CA LEU A 105 -5.30 -10.68 10.77
C LEU A 105 -5.31 -12.12 10.26
N LEU A 106 -6.47 -12.61 9.79
CA LEU A 106 -6.58 -13.87 9.08
C LEU A 106 -6.21 -13.68 7.61
N THR A 107 -5.25 -14.48 7.14
CA THR A 107 -4.88 -14.62 5.73
C THR A 107 -5.85 -15.56 5.02
N SER A 108 -5.92 -15.49 3.68
CA SER A 108 -6.73 -16.42 2.87
C SER A 108 -6.38 -17.89 3.07
N ASP A 109 -5.14 -18.15 3.50
CA ASP A 109 -4.58 -19.49 3.63
C ASP A 109 -4.86 -20.10 5.02
N GLY A 110 -5.63 -19.39 5.86
CA GLY A 110 -6.00 -19.82 7.21
C GLY A 110 -4.95 -19.52 8.29
N ASN A 111 -3.82 -18.92 7.93
CA ASN A 111 -2.79 -18.48 8.88
C ASN A 111 -3.13 -17.11 9.46
N THR A 112 -2.62 -16.82 10.66
CA THR A 112 -2.72 -15.51 11.31
C THR A 112 -1.47 -14.66 11.07
N LYS A 113 -1.67 -13.35 11.04
CA LYS A 113 -0.63 -12.33 10.89
C LYS A 113 -0.82 -11.27 11.98
N ASP A 114 0.14 -11.21 12.90
CA ASP A 114 0.09 -10.39 14.13
C ASP A 114 1.21 -9.33 14.20
N ASP A 115 1.96 -9.12 13.11
CA ASP A 115 3.11 -8.21 13.01
C ASP A 115 2.72 -6.76 12.66
N LEU A 116 1.45 -6.49 12.40
CA LEU A 116 0.95 -5.17 12.01
C LEU A 116 0.35 -4.43 13.20
N ARG A 117 0.58 -3.11 13.25
CA ARG A 117 -0.06 -2.21 14.19
C ARG A 117 -1.16 -1.41 13.53
N LEU A 118 -2.13 -0.98 14.32
CA LEU A 118 -3.10 0.02 13.90
C LEU A 118 -2.37 1.27 13.39
N PRO A 119 -2.82 1.86 12.26
CA PRO A 119 -2.26 3.11 11.79
C PRO A 119 -2.55 4.21 12.82
N THR A 120 -1.57 5.08 13.05
CA THR A 120 -1.69 6.24 13.94
C THR A 120 -2.48 7.40 13.31
N ASP A 121 -2.75 7.34 12.01
CA ASP A 121 -3.55 8.31 11.31
C ASP A 121 -5.05 8.11 11.64
N GLU A 122 -5.67 9.11 12.27
CA GLU A 122 -7.07 9.06 12.70
C GLU A 122 -8.05 8.80 11.55
N THR A 123 -7.73 9.27 10.33
CA THR A 123 -8.62 9.06 9.18
C THR A 123 -8.59 7.62 8.70
N LEU A 124 -7.40 6.99 8.69
CA LEU A 124 -7.24 5.58 8.38
C LEU A 124 -7.84 4.69 9.47
N LEU A 125 -7.63 5.06 10.74
CA LEU A 125 -8.19 4.35 11.89
C LEU A 125 -9.73 4.35 11.83
N GLY A 126 -10.35 5.52 11.59
CA GLY A 126 -11.79 5.67 11.47
C GLY A 126 -12.37 4.80 10.35
N GLN A 127 -11.69 4.72 9.20
CA GLN A 127 -12.12 3.85 8.10
C GLN A 127 -12.05 2.36 8.45
N ILE A 128 -11.03 1.92 9.18
CA ILE A 128 -10.88 0.53 9.63
C ILE A 128 -12.02 0.19 10.60
N VAL A 129 -12.21 1.00 11.65
CA VAL A 129 -13.26 0.78 12.65
C VAL A 129 -14.64 0.77 12.00
N GLN A 130 -14.93 1.69 11.10
CA GLN A 130 -16.22 1.76 10.42
C GLN A 130 -16.46 0.56 9.50
N LYS A 131 -15.44 0.10 8.76
CA LYS A 131 -15.56 -1.11 7.93
C LYS A 131 -15.73 -2.37 8.76
N CYS A 132 -14.96 -2.52 9.84
CA CYS A 132 -15.07 -3.65 10.76
C CYS A 132 -16.45 -3.69 11.43
N LEU A 133 -16.96 -2.55 11.91
CA LEU A 133 -18.29 -2.46 12.49
C LEU A 133 -19.38 -2.83 11.47
N LEU A 134 -19.27 -2.35 10.24
CA LEU A 134 -20.22 -2.69 9.18
C LEU A 134 -20.20 -4.19 8.84
N HIS A 135 -19.01 -4.79 8.78
CA HIS A 135 -18.84 -6.22 8.54
C HIS A 135 -19.38 -7.06 9.69
N LEU A 136 -19.13 -6.66 10.94
CA LEU A 136 -19.66 -7.33 12.14
C LEU A 136 -21.19 -7.25 12.20
N ILE A 137 -21.77 -6.08 11.89
CA ILE A 137 -23.23 -5.91 11.81
C ILE A 137 -23.81 -6.79 10.71
N ARG A 138 -23.17 -6.85 9.53
CA ARG A 138 -23.62 -7.72 8.43
C ARG A 138 -23.56 -9.19 8.82
N SER A 139 -22.45 -9.64 9.40
CA SER A 139 -22.25 -11.03 9.84
C SER A 139 -23.23 -11.42 10.96
N ARG A 140 -23.53 -10.52 11.91
CA ARG A 140 -24.59 -10.74 12.91
C ARG A 140 -25.99 -10.84 12.28
N LYS A 141 -26.30 -10.05 11.26
CA LYS A 141 -27.58 -10.13 10.54
C LYS A 141 -27.70 -11.46 9.78
N ASP A 142 -26.63 -11.92 9.15
CA ASP A 142 -26.59 -13.22 8.46
C ASP A 142 -26.78 -14.40 9.44
N LEU A 143 -26.19 -14.32 10.64
CA LEU A 143 -26.37 -15.32 11.71
C LEU A 143 -27.79 -15.35 12.29
N MET A 144 -28.52 -14.24 12.27
CA MET A 144 -29.89 -14.12 12.79
C MET A 144 -30.96 -14.43 11.73
N GLY A 145 -30.58 -14.82 10.50
CA GLY A 145 -31.50 -15.36 9.49
C GLY A 145 -32.39 -14.32 8.77
N GLU A 146 -32.30 -13.04 9.09
CA GLU A 146 -33.02 -11.98 8.37
C GLU A 146 -32.22 -11.52 7.15
N ARG A 147 -32.44 -12.18 6.01
CA ARG A 147 -32.02 -11.70 4.68
C ARG A 147 -32.77 -10.42 4.33
N ILE A 148 -32.27 -9.28 4.79
CA ILE A 148 -32.67 -7.97 4.25
C ILE A 148 -31.89 -7.77 2.95
N LEU A 149 -32.56 -8.07 1.83
CA LEU A 149 -32.15 -7.64 0.49
C LEU A 149 -32.08 -6.10 0.48
N TRP A 150 -30.91 -5.57 0.15
CA TRP A 150 -30.78 -4.25 -0.45
C TRP A 150 -30.28 -4.45 -1.88
#